data_AF-A0A0U5NK47-F1
#
_entry.id   AF-A0A0U5NK47-F1
#
_cell.length_a   1.000
_cell.length_b   1.000
_cell.length_c   1.000
_cell.angle_alpha   90.00
_cell.angle_beta   90.00
_cell.angle_gamma   90.00
#
_symmetry.space_group_name_H-M   'P 1'
#
loop_
_entity.id
_entity.type
_entity.pdbx_description
1 polymer ?
#
loop_
_entity_poly.entity_id
_entity_poly.type
_entity_poly.pdbx_seq_one_letter_code
_entity_poly.pdbx_strand_id
1 'polypeptide(L)'
;MARNQRQYDTDYKIQSVKLSKEIGLTKAAKELGISTSTLNGWVKAYKEGKLDLGLGFQTPDSAMSLTEELISLRKQLKEQNKEIKRLKEENEFLEEASAFFAASRRKSAKTND
;
A
#
# COMPACT_ATOMS: atom_id res chain seq x y z
N MET A 1 -31.34 -17.81 4.57
CA MET A 1 -31.22 -17.45 6.00
C MET A 1 -30.19 -16.33 6.14
N ALA A 2 -30.62 -15.07 6.26
CA ALA A 2 -29.69 -13.96 6.48
C ALA A 2 -29.12 -14.08 7.91
N ARG A 3 -27.81 -14.35 8.05
CA ARG A 3 -27.14 -14.30 9.35
C ARG A 3 -27.13 -12.84 9.79
N ASN A 4 -27.93 -12.53 10.81
CA ASN A 4 -27.94 -11.23 11.46
C ASN A 4 -26.53 -10.95 11.98
N GLN A 5 -25.76 -10.11 11.28
CA GLN A 5 -24.39 -9.78 11.68
C GLN A 5 -24.49 -8.85 12.88
N ARG A 6 -24.08 -9.35 14.06
CA ARG A 6 -23.85 -8.48 15.22
C ARG A 6 -22.83 -7.43 14.81
N GLN A 7 -23.26 -6.17 14.76
CA GLN A 7 -22.33 -5.06 14.58
C GLN A 7 -21.64 -4.80 15.91
N TYR A 8 -20.32 -4.79 15.87
CA TYR A 8 -19.47 -4.45 17.00
C TYR A 8 -18.76 -3.16 16.68
N ASP A 9 -18.69 -2.29 17.68
CA ASP A 9 -17.98 -1.03 17.58
C ASP A 9 -16.50 -1.24 17.30
N THR A 10 -15.89 -0.27 16.62
CA THR A 10 -14.48 -0.36 16.23
C THR A 10 -13.58 -0.42 17.47
N ASP A 11 -13.85 0.41 18.48
CA ASP A 11 -13.10 0.42 19.74
C ASP A 11 -13.19 -0.90 20.49
N TYR A 12 -14.37 -1.52 20.48
CA TYR A 12 -14.58 -2.83 21.08
C TYR A 12 -13.76 -3.91 20.37
N LYS A 13 -13.73 -3.91 19.03
CA LYS A 13 -12.88 -4.82 18.24
C LYS A 13 -11.40 -4.62 18.57
N ILE A 14 -10.96 -3.37 18.68
CA ILE A 14 -9.58 -3.03 19.02
C ILE A 14 -9.23 -3.58 20.40
N GLN A 15 -10.02 -3.28 21.44
CA GLN A 15 -9.76 -3.78 22.79
C GLN A 15 -9.79 -5.30 22.86
N SER A 16 -10.71 -5.94 22.13
CA SER A 16 -10.81 -7.40 22.08
C SER A 16 -9.54 -8.04 21.51
N VAL A 17 -9.00 -7.46 20.44
CA VAL A 17 -7.74 -7.92 19.83
C VAL A 17 -6.55 -7.67 20.76
N LYS A 18 -6.51 -6.54 21.49
CA LYS A 18 -5.47 -6.26 22.49
C LYS A 18 -5.48 -7.30 23.61
N LEU A 19 -6.64 -7.55 24.21
CA LEU A 19 -6.81 -8.58 25.24
C LEU A 19 -6.39 -9.97 24.72
N SER A 20 -6.75 -10.30 23.47
CA SER A 20 -6.37 -11.58 22.86
C SER A 20 -4.86 -11.80 22.75
N LYS A 21 -4.07 -10.72 22.63
CA LYS A 21 -2.61 -10.77 22.59
C LYS A 21 -2.00 -10.94 23.99
N GLU A 22 -2.66 -10.44 25.04
CA GLU A 22 -2.18 -10.54 26.42
C GLU A 22 -2.47 -11.90 27.06
N ILE A 23 -3.71 -12.38 26.95
CA ILE A 23 -4.16 -13.61 27.65
C ILE A 23 -4.41 -14.80 26.71
N GLY A 24 -4.31 -14.59 25.39
CA GLY A 24 -4.56 -15.59 24.37
C GLY A 24 -6.00 -15.62 23.87
N LEU A 25 -6.17 -16.04 22.62
CA LEU A 25 -7.42 -15.94 21.85
C LEU A 25 -8.60 -16.69 22.49
N THR A 26 -8.38 -17.90 23.00
CA THR A 26 -9.42 -18.72 23.63
C THR A 26 -9.86 -18.18 24.99
N LYS A 27 -8.96 -17.60 25.78
CA LYS A 27 -9.30 -17.00 27.08
C LYS A 27 -10.00 -15.67 26.88
N ALA A 28 -9.48 -14.80 26.01
CA ALA A 28 -10.10 -13.54 25.67
C ALA A 28 -11.51 -13.70 25.08
N ALA A 29 -11.72 -14.66 24.18
CA ALA A 29 -13.05 -14.92 23.64
C ALA A 29 -14.06 -15.34 24.73
N LYS A 30 -13.64 -16.14 25.72
CA LYS A 30 -14.48 -16.54 26.85
C LYS A 30 -14.82 -15.36 27.75
N GLU A 31 -13.84 -14.53 28.11
CA GLU A 31 -14.05 -13.33 28.95
C GLU A 31 -14.96 -12.31 28.28
N LEU A 32 -14.82 -12.12 26.96
CA LEU A 32 -15.61 -11.17 26.18
C LEU A 32 -17.01 -11.71 25.81
N GLY A 33 -17.28 -12.99 26.06
CA GLY A 33 -18.55 -13.63 25.70
C GLY A 33 -18.79 -13.74 24.18
N ILE A 34 -17.73 -13.72 23.37
CA ILE A 34 -17.80 -13.81 21.91
C ILE A 34 -17.26 -15.14 21.42
N SER A 35 -17.61 -15.52 20.18
CA SER A 35 -17.05 -16.73 19.58
C SER A 35 -15.56 -16.55 19.28
N THR A 36 -14.77 -17.61 19.45
CA THR A 36 -13.35 -17.61 19.08
C THR A 36 -13.14 -17.31 17.60
N SER A 37 -14.06 -17.73 16.71
CA SER A 37 -13.96 -17.43 15.28
C SER A 37 -14.15 -15.95 14.99
N THR A 38 -15.04 -15.27 15.74
CA THR A 38 -15.26 -13.82 15.63
C THR A 38 -13.99 -13.06 16.00
N LEU A 39 -13.39 -13.39 17.16
CA LEU A 39 -12.16 -12.76 17.62
C LEU A 39 -10.99 -13.04 16.66
N ASN A 40 -10.88 -14.27 16.17
CA ASN A 40 -9.86 -14.63 15.17
C ASN A 40 -10.03 -13.84 13.86
N GLY A 41 -11.27 -13.58 13.45
CA GLY A 41 -11.56 -12.71 12.31
C GLY A 41 -11.02 -11.29 12.50
N TRP A 42 -11.13 -10.72 13.70
CA TRP A 42 -10.58 -9.40 14.01
C TRP A 42 -9.06 -9.38 14.12
N VAL A 43 -8.45 -10.42 14.70
CA VAL A 43 -7.00 -10.59 14.72
C VAL A 43 -6.45 -10.69 13.29
N LYS A 44 -7.15 -11.41 12.40
CA LYS A 44 -6.80 -11.48 10.97
C LYS A 44 -6.95 -10.12 10.28
N ALA A 45 -8.04 -9.41 10.53
CA ALA A 45 -8.24 -8.06 9.99
C ALA A 45 -7.15 -7.09 10.43
N TYR A 46 -6.65 -7.21 11.67
CA TYR A 46 -5.50 -6.47 12.15
C TYR A 46 -4.21 -6.83 11.40
N LYS A 47 -3.92 -8.13 11.21
CA LYS A 47 -2.75 -8.58 10.44
C LYS A 47 -2.77 -8.12 8.97
N GLU A 48 -3.95 -8.02 8.39
CA GLU A 48 -4.17 -7.52 7.03
C GLU A 48 -4.19 -5.98 6.94
N GLY A 49 -3.98 -5.26 8.05
CA GLY A 49 -4.01 -3.78 8.08
C GLY A 49 -5.41 -3.16 7.95
N LYS A 50 -6.49 -3.96 8.01
CA LYS A 50 -7.89 -3.50 7.92
C LYS A 50 -8.47 -3.03 9.26
N LEU A 51 -7.82 -3.38 10.36
CA LEU A 51 -8.16 -2.94 11.71
C LEU A 51 -6.91 -2.35 12.35
N ASP A 52 -6.89 -1.03 12.58
CA ASP A 52 -5.78 -0.39 13.27
C ASP A 52 -5.98 -0.44 14.79
N LEU A 53 -4.97 -0.92 15.52
CA LEU A 53 -4.99 -0.99 17.00
C LEU A 53 -4.45 0.29 17.66
N GLY A 54 -4.04 1.27 16.83
CA GLY A 54 -3.41 2.52 17.23
C GLY A 54 -1.88 2.42 17.28
N LEU A 55 -1.23 3.59 17.27
CA LEU A 55 0.22 3.84 17.11
C LEU A 55 1.18 3.10 18.07
N GLY A 56 0.69 2.31 19.03
CA GLY A 56 1.52 1.63 20.04
C GLY A 56 1.40 0.10 20.10
N PHE A 57 0.57 -0.53 19.26
CA PHE A 57 0.32 -1.98 19.34
C PHE A 57 1.03 -2.82 18.25
N GLN A 58 1.89 -2.18 17.46
CA GLN A 58 2.75 -2.87 16.50
C GLN A 58 3.72 -3.77 17.26
N THR A 59 3.70 -5.07 16.97
CA THR A 59 4.68 -6.00 17.53
C THR A 59 6.05 -5.74 16.90
N PRO A 60 7.16 -6.04 17.59
CA PRO A 60 8.51 -5.88 17.03
C PRO A 60 8.66 -6.54 15.65
N ASP A 61 8.10 -7.73 15.47
CA ASP A 61 8.09 -8.44 14.18
C ASP A 61 7.31 -7.70 13.08
N SER A 62 6.18 -7.07 13.43
CA SER A 62 5.39 -6.29 12.48
C SER A 62 6.07 -4.98 12.13
N ALA A 63 6.76 -4.36 13.08
CA ALA A 63 7.54 -3.14 12.85
C ALA A 63 8.76 -3.44 11.96
N MET A 64 9.46 -4.55 12.21
CA MET A 64 10.57 -5.00 11.34
C MET A 64 10.07 -5.29 9.91
N SER A 65 8.98 -6.05 9.77
CA SER A 65 8.37 -6.31 8.45
C SER A 65 7.96 -5.02 7.72
N LEU A 66 7.41 -4.03 8.44
CA LEU A 66 7.03 -2.75 7.84
C LEU A 66 8.26 -1.92 7.43
N THR A 67 9.33 -1.95 8.22
CA THR A 67 10.58 -1.26 7.85
C THR A 67 11.21 -1.87 6.60
N GLU A 68 11.17 -3.19 6.46
CA GLU A 68 11.66 -3.89 5.28
C GLU A 68 10.82 -3.55 4.03
N GLU A 69 9.50 -3.52 4.18
CA GLU A 69 8.58 -3.08 3.12
C GLU A 69 8.86 -1.62 2.71
N LEU A 70 9.06 -0.72 3.67
CA LEU A 70 9.43 0.68 3.41
C LEU A 70 10.76 0.82 2.67
N ILE A 71 11.77 0.01 3.01
CA ILE A 71 13.06 0.02 2.32
C ILE A 71 12.88 -0.44 0.87
N SER A 72 12.11 -1.49 0.65
CA SER A 72 11.84 -2.01 -0.70
C SER A 72 11.09 -0.98 -1.57
N LEU A 73 10.06 -0.32 -1.01
CA LEU A 73 9.28 0.73 -1.68
C LEU A 73 10.15 1.94 -2.01
N ARG A 74 11.03 2.38 -1.10
CA ARG A 74 11.99 3.46 -1.38
C ARG A 74 12.94 3.10 -2.52
N LYS A 75 13.39 1.84 -2.58
CA LYS A 75 14.25 1.36 -3.68
C LYS A 75 13.50 1.38 -5.01
N GLN A 76 12.27 0.90 -5.05
CA GLN A 76 11.44 0.92 -6.26
C GLN A 76 11.14 2.35 -6.72
N LEU A 77 10.78 3.25 -5.80
CA LEU A 77 10.56 4.67 -6.13
C LEU A 77 11.80 5.31 -6.74
N LYS A 78 13.00 5.01 -6.21
CA LYS A 78 14.24 5.55 -6.77
C LYS A 78 14.48 5.05 -8.19
N GLU A 79 14.20 3.77 -8.45
CA GLU A 79 14.39 3.18 -9.77
C GLU A 79 13.38 3.74 -10.80
N GLN A 80 12.10 3.81 -10.43
CA GLN A 80 11.07 4.42 -11.27
C GLN A 80 11.37 5.89 -11.58
N ASN A 81 11.86 6.66 -10.62
CA ASN A 81 12.22 8.06 -10.87
C ASN A 81 13.37 8.21 -11.87
N LYS A 82 14.35 7.29 -11.89
CA LYS A 82 15.39 7.30 -12.91
C LYS A 82 14.81 6.97 -14.28
N GLU A 83 13.92 6.00 -14.35
CA GLU A 83 13.28 5.61 -15.61
C GLU A 83 12.41 6.75 -16.17
N ILE A 84 11.65 7.43 -15.32
CA ILE A 84 10.91 8.65 -15.69
C ILE A 84 11.86 9.72 -16.25
N LYS A 85 13.01 9.94 -15.61
CA LYS A 85 14.00 10.92 -16.09
C LYS A 85 14.53 10.54 -17.47
N ARG A 86 14.92 9.28 -17.67
CA ARG A 86 15.41 8.77 -18.95
C ARG A 86 14.35 8.89 -20.05
N LEU A 87 13.11 8.48 -19.78
CA LEU A 87 12.02 8.58 -20.75
C LEU A 87 11.70 10.03 -21.14
N LYS A 88 11.82 10.96 -20.19
CA LYS A 88 11.68 12.40 -20.48
C LYS A 88 12.81 12.91 -21.39
N GLU A 89 14.06 12.53 -21.11
CA GLU A 89 15.21 12.88 -21.95
C GLU A 89 15.08 12.27 -23.36
N GLU A 90 14.62 11.02 -23.47
CA GLU A 90 14.35 10.37 -24.76
C GLU A 90 13.21 11.08 -25.54
N ASN A 91 12.12 11.47 -24.86
CA ASN A 91 11.05 12.24 -25.50
C ASN A 91 11.53 13.62 -25.98
N GLU A 92 12.29 14.35 -25.16
CA GLU A 92 12.86 15.66 -25.57
C GLU A 92 13.77 15.51 -26.79
N PHE A 93 14.64 14.50 -26.79
CA PHE A 93 15.51 14.22 -27.94
C PHE A 93 14.70 13.90 -29.21
N LEU A 94 13.64 13.08 -29.09
CA LEU A 94 12.78 12.74 -30.22
C LEU A 94 11.99 13.95 -30.73
N GLU A 95 11.51 14.81 -29.83
CA GLU A 95 10.86 16.07 -30.20
C GLU A 95 11.80 16.99 -30.97
N GLU A 96 13.03 17.19 -30.48
CA GLU A 96 14.05 18.00 -31.16
C GLU A 96 14.40 17.43 -32.54
N ALA A 97 14.60 16.11 -32.64
CA ALA A 97 14.86 15.45 -33.91
C ALA A 97 13.69 15.63 -34.88
N SER A 98 12.45 15.47 -34.40
CA SER A 98 11.23 15.66 -35.21
C SER A 98 11.11 17.09 -35.75
N ALA A 99 11.43 18.08 -34.92
CA ALA A 99 11.42 19.49 -35.30
C ALA A 99 12.51 19.80 -36.33
N PHE A 100 13.71 19.24 -36.17
CA PHE A 100 14.81 19.36 -37.12
C PHE A 100 14.45 18.78 -38.49
N PHE A 101 13.92 17.57 -38.53
CA PHE A 101 13.49 16.94 -39.79
C PHE A 101 12.28 17.64 -40.43
N ALA A 102 11.35 18.19 -39.63
CA ALA A 102 10.24 18.98 -40.16
C ALA A 102 10.73 20.30 -40.79
N ALA A 103 11.70 20.97 -40.17
CA ALA A 103 12.29 22.20 -40.69
C ALA A 103 13.12 21.97 -41.97
N SER A 104 13.85 20.85 -42.06
CA SER A 104 14.64 20.52 -43.25
C SER A 104 13.75 20.29 -44.48
N ARG A 105 12.59 19.63 -44.33
CA ARG A 105 11.59 19.46 -45.41
C ARG A 105 11.02 20.79 -45.92
N ARG A 106 10.86 21.79 -45.04
CA ARG A 106 10.38 23.13 -45.45
C ARG A 106 11.43 23.92 -46.24
N LYS A 107 12.73 23.72 -45.96
CA LYS A 107 13.82 24.36 -46.71
C LYS A 107 13.97 23.77 -48.11
N SER A 108 13.89 22.46 -48.30
CA SER A 108 13.99 21.84 -49.63
C SER A 108 12.80 22.13 -50.54
N ALA A 109 11.61 22.34 -49.98
CA ALA A 109 10.43 22.77 -50.76
C ALA A 109 10.56 24.21 -51.28
N LYS A 110 11.41 25.06 -50.67
CA LYS A 110 11.57 26.47 -51.03
C LYS A 110 12.69 26.74 -52.04
N THR A 111 13.49 25.73 -52.37
CA THR A 111 14.61 25.80 -53.34
C THR A 111 14.24 25.21 -54.71
N ASN A 112 13.02 24.73 -54.89
CA ASN A 112 12.52 24.11 -56.13
C ASN A 112 11.45 24.97 -56.83
N ASP A 113 11.41 26.28 -56.55
CA ASP A 113 10.53 27.28 -57.17
C ASP A 113 11.40 28.36 -57.85
#